data_AF-A0A5D4MJZ2-F1
#
_entry.id   AF-A0A5D4MJZ2-F1
#
_cell.length_a   1.000
_cell.length_b   1.000
_cell.length_c   1.000
_cell.angle_alpha   90.00
_cell.angle_beta   90.00
_cell.angle_gamma   90.00
#
_symmetry.space_group_name_H-M   'P 1'
#
loop_
_entity.id
_entity.type
_entity.pdbx_description
1 polymer ?
#
loop_
_entity_poly.entity_id
_entity_poly.type
_entity_poly.pdbx_seq_one_letter_code
_entity_poly.pdbx_strand_id
1 'polypeptide(L)'
;MTRKEFLIKYKSTKLNLGEYIVVLDDITDEALVMGCAFEDGLWKVYKTKERGGHYIIKEFKNENEAFNYFYELLLKRHNYLNEIG
;
A
#
# COMPACT_ATOMS: atom_id res chain seq x y z
N MET A 1 3.50 6.16 -10.96
CA MET A 1 2.21 5.88 -11.62
C MET A 1 1.17 6.66 -10.87
N THR A 2 0.17 7.22 -11.55
CA THR A 2 -0.93 7.93 -10.90
C THR A 2 -1.78 6.96 -10.08
N ARG A 3 -2.61 7.46 -9.15
CA ARG A 3 -3.59 6.62 -8.43
C ARG A 3 -4.49 5.82 -9.37
N LYS A 4 -4.90 6.42 -10.49
CA LYS A 4 -5.76 5.77 -11.48
C LYS A 4 -5.05 4.61 -12.16
N GLU A 5 -3.79 4.82 -12.59
CA GLU A 5 -2.96 3.76 -13.18
C GLU A 5 -2.71 2.63 -12.18
N PHE A 6 -2.43 2.98 -10.92
CA PHE A 6 -2.28 2.02 -9.83
C PHE A 6 -3.53 1.14 -9.69
N LEU A 7 -4.73 1.74 -9.62
CA LEU A 7 -5.98 0.98 -9.46
C LEU A 7 -6.23 0.01 -10.61
N ILE A 8 -5.93 0.43 -11.84
CA ILE A 8 -6.06 -0.44 -13.02
C ILE A 8 -5.09 -1.63 -12.89
N LYS A 9 -3.83 -1.36 -12.57
CA LYS A 9 -2.78 -2.37 -12.46
C LYS A 9 -3.01 -3.33 -11.29
N TYR A 10 -3.41 -2.82 -10.13
CA TYR A 10 -3.71 -3.61 -8.94
C TYR A 10 -4.85 -4.59 -9.19
N LYS A 11 -5.94 -4.12 -9.82
CA LYS A 11 -7.09 -4.97 -10.17
C LYS A 11 -6.76 -6.04 -11.22
N SER A 12 -5.88 -5.73 -12.18
CA SER A 12 -5.50 -6.70 -13.23
C SER A 12 -4.49 -7.75 -12.75
N THR A 13 -3.58 -7.38 -11.85
CA THR A 13 -2.45 -8.24 -11.45
C THR A 13 -2.83 -9.31 -10.43
N LYS A 14 -3.94 -9.15 -9.69
CA LYS A 14 -4.42 -10.11 -8.66
C LYS A 14 -3.32 -10.54 -7.67
N LEU A 15 -2.69 -9.56 -7.03
CA LEU A 15 -1.61 -9.81 -6.08
C LEU A 15 -2.11 -10.59 -4.85
N ASN A 16 -1.44 -11.68 -4.53
CA ASN A 16 -1.54 -12.35 -3.23
C ASN A 16 -0.85 -11.50 -2.16
N LEU A 17 -1.61 -10.94 -1.22
CA LEU A 17 -1.09 -10.17 -0.09
C LEU A 17 -1.22 -10.91 1.26
N GLY A 18 -1.75 -12.14 1.22
CA GLY A 18 -2.21 -12.88 2.39
C GLY A 18 -3.44 -12.19 2.98
N GLU A 19 -3.40 -11.95 4.29
CA GLU A 19 -4.48 -11.29 5.02
C GLU A 19 -4.46 -9.76 4.87
N TYR A 20 -3.43 -9.19 4.23
CA TYR A 20 -3.36 -7.74 4.07
C TYR A 20 -4.38 -7.24 3.04
N ILE A 21 -5.14 -6.22 3.43
CA ILE A 21 -6.01 -5.47 2.52
C ILE A 21 -5.36 -4.16 2.10
N VAL A 22 -5.78 -3.63 0.95
CA VAL A 22 -5.32 -2.33 0.43
C VAL A 22 -6.38 -1.27 0.70
N VAL A 23 -5.98 -0.20 1.39
CA VAL A 23 -6.81 0.99 1.61
C VAL A 23 -6.12 2.19 0.99
N LEU A 24 -6.88 3.00 0.26
CA LEU A 24 -6.39 4.23 -0.37
C LEU A 24 -7.12 5.43 0.22
N ASP A 25 -6.52 6.60 0.04
CA ASP A 25 -7.07 7.92 0.34
C ASP A 25 -7.19 8.27 1.82
N ASP A 26 -7.37 7.28 2.70
CA ASP A 26 -7.42 7.45 4.15
C ASP A 26 -6.38 6.60 4.90
N ILE A 27 -5.99 7.06 6.08
CA ILE A 27 -5.23 6.29 7.06
C ILE A 27 -6.20 5.65 8.06
N THR A 28 -6.06 4.35 8.27
CA THR A 28 -6.89 3.58 9.20
C THR A 28 -6.03 2.85 10.23
N ASP A 29 -6.60 2.59 11.40
CA ASP A 29 -6.02 1.74 12.44
C ASP A 29 -6.52 0.29 12.38
N GLU A 30 -7.32 -0.06 11.36
CA GLU A 30 -7.73 -1.44 11.08
C GLU A 30 -6.52 -2.36 10.95
N ALA A 31 -6.65 -3.58 11.47
CA ALA A 31 -5.56 -4.56 11.41
C ALA A 31 -5.27 -4.99 9.98
N LEU A 32 -3.99 -5.25 9.69
CA LEU A 32 -3.53 -5.85 8.44
C LEU A 32 -3.89 -5.03 7.18
N VAL A 33 -3.64 -3.74 7.22
CA VAL A 33 -3.82 -2.81 6.10
C VAL A 33 -2.46 -2.38 5.56
N MET A 34 -2.34 -2.31 4.24
CA MET A 34 -1.29 -1.55 3.55
C MET A 34 -1.98 -0.44 2.76
N GLY A 35 -1.52 0.80 2.89
CA GLY A 35 -2.22 1.90 2.24
C GLY A 35 -1.35 3.06 1.78
N CYS A 36 -1.98 3.92 0.98
CA CYS A 36 -1.41 5.15 0.45
C CYS A 36 -2.47 6.24 0.50
N ALA A 37 -2.23 7.28 1.29
CA ALA A 37 -3.17 8.38 1.54
C ALA A 37 -2.47 9.74 1.40
N PHE A 38 -3.24 10.79 1.13
CA PHE A 38 -2.72 12.16 1.06
C PHE A 38 -3.18 12.94 2.30
N GLU A 39 -2.25 13.31 3.16
CA GLU A 39 -2.51 13.97 4.43
C GLU A 39 -1.43 15.02 4.70
N ASP A 40 -1.83 16.19 5.21
CA ASP A 40 -0.93 17.32 5.50
C ASP A 40 -0.07 17.78 4.31
N GLY A 41 -0.58 17.64 3.09
CA GLY A 41 0.15 18.01 1.88
C GLY A 41 1.20 17.00 1.42
N LEU A 42 1.25 15.81 2.05
CA LEU A 42 2.17 14.73 1.71
C LEU A 42 1.42 13.43 1.41
N TRP A 43 1.95 12.66 0.47
CA TRP A 43 1.52 11.28 0.25
C TRP A 43 2.23 10.37 1.23
N LYS A 44 1.46 9.70 2.09
CA LYS A 44 1.95 8.81 3.13
C LYS A 44 1.64 7.36 2.73
N VAL A 45 2.68 6.56 2.56
CA VAL A 45 2.55 5.11 2.43
C VAL A 45 2.66 4.52 3.83
N TYR A 46 1.63 3.81 4.25
CA TYR A 46 1.51 3.32 5.62
C TYR A 46 1.16 1.83 5.66
N LYS A 47 1.33 1.24 6.84
CA LYS A 47 0.92 -0.12 7.13
C LYS A 47 0.45 -0.22 8.57
N THR A 48 -0.49 -1.13 8.83
CA THR A 48 -0.96 -1.43 10.18
C THR A 48 -0.45 -2.78 10.66
N LYS A 49 -0.44 -2.95 11.98
CA LYS A 49 -0.08 -4.22 12.64
C LYS A 49 -1.32 -5.05 12.91
N GLU A 50 -1.13 -6.33 13.24
CA GLU A 50 -2.20 -7.27 13.62
C GLU A 50 -3.03 -6.80 14.82
N ARG A 51 -2.44 -6.06 15.76
CA ARG A 51 -3.10 -5.57 16.97
C ARG A 51 -3.62 -4.13 16.84
N GLY A 52 -3.79 -3.66 15.60
CA GLY A 52 -4.16 -2.29 15.28
C GLY A 52 -2.99 -1.30 15.34
N GLY A 53 -3.27 -0.06 14.94
CA GLY A 53 -2.31 1.03 14.87
C GLY A 53 -1.54 1.07 13.55
N HIS A 54 -1.59 2.23 12.89
CA HIS A 54 -0.81 2.50 11.69
C HIS A 54 0.60 3.01 12.00
N TYR A 55 1.49 2.81 11.05
CA TYR A 55 2.77 3.51 11.00
C TYR A 55 3.09 3.90 9.57
N ILE A 56 3.70 5.08 9.42
CA ILE A 56 4.14 5.59 8.13
C ILE A 56 5.43 4.87 7.74
N ILE A 57 5.42 4.22 6.58
CA ILE A 57 6.60 3.60 5.99
C ILE A 57 7.46 4.67 5.31
N LYS A 58 6.82 5.55 4.53
CA LYS A 58 7.49 6.61 3.78
C LYS A 58 6.53 7.71 3.35
N GLU A 59 7.06 8.93 3.25
CA GLU A 59 6.35 10.12 2.79
C GLU A 59 6.91 10.61 1.46
N PHE A 60 6.04 11.19 0.64
CA PHE A 60 6.39 11.72 -0.68
C PHE A 60 5.64 13.02 -0.95
N LYS A 61 6.28 13.94 -1.68
CA LYS A 61 5.62 15.15 -2.19
C LYS A 61 4.84 14.92 -3.48
N ASN A 62 5.11 13.82 -4.17
CA ASN A 62 4.59 13.53 -5.49
C ASN A 62 3.73 12.24 -5.48
N GLU A 63 2.53 12.32 -6.06
CA GLU A 63 1.60 11.19 -6.16
C GLU A 63 2.24 9.99 -6.88
N ASN A 64 2.91 10.25 -8.01
CA ASN A 64 3.44 9.19 -8.85
C ASN A 64 4.54 8.39 -8.15
N GLU A 65 5.39 9.07 -7.38
CA GLU A 65 6.43 8.44 -6.56
C GLU A 65 5.83 7.59 -5.45
N ALA A 66 4.83 8.12 -4.74
CA ALA A 66 4.15 7.41 -3.66
C ALA A 66 3.50 6.12 -4.15
N PHE A 67 2.72 6.17 -5.24
CA PHE A 67 2.06 5.00 -5.79
C PHE A 67 3.00 4.03 -6.49
N ASN A 68 4.12 4.50 -7.07
CA ASN A 68 5.17 3.61 -7.55
C ASN A 68 5.78 2.81 -6.40
N TYR A 69 6.19 3.50 -5.34
CA TYR A 69 6.76 2.86 -4.15
C TYR A 69 5.75 1.91 -3.49
N PHE A 70 4.50 2.34 -3.36
CA PHE A 70 3.45 1.51 -2.79
C PHE A 70 3.23 0.23 -3.60
N TYR A 71 3.18 0.32 -4.93
CA TYR A 71 3.04 -0.86 -5.79
C TYR A 71 4.24 -1.82 -5.66
N GLU A 72 5.46 -1.31 -5.58
CA GLU A 72 6.66 -2.13 -5.33
C GLU A 72 6.59 -2.86 -3.98
N LEU A 73 6.05 -2.21 -2.95
CA LEU A 73 5.85 -2.82 -1.63
C LEU A 73 4.87 -4.00 -1.71
N LEU A 74 3.76 -3.83 -2.43
CA LEU A 74 2.77 -4.90 -2.66
C LEU A 74 3.37 -6.06 -3.45
N LEU A 75 4.18 -5.77 -4.48
CA LEU A 75 4.91 -6.81 -5.24
C LEU A 75 5.90 -7.60 -4.37
N LYS A 76 6.65 -6.92 -3.51
CA LYS A 76 7.58 -7.60 -2.58
C LYS A 76 6.84 -8.55 -1.64
N ARG A 77 5.67 -8.12 -1.12
CA ARG A 77 4.82 -8.97 -0.28
C ARG A 77 4.29 -10.17 -1.06
N HIS A 78 3.85 -9.96 -2.28
CA HIS A 78 3.39 -11.01 -3.18
C HIS A 78 4.46 -12.07 -3.45
N ASN A 79 5.66 -11.63 -3.83
CA ASN A 79 6.78 -12.53 -4.10
C ASN A 79 7.18 -13.28 -2.84
N TYR A 80 7.27 -12.61 -1.69
CA TYR A 80 7.57 -13.25 -0.40
C TYR A 80 6.60 -14.39 -0.07
N LEU A 81 5.31 -14.22 -0.34
CA LEU A 81 4.32 -15.27 -0.05
C LEU A 81 4.36 -16.43 -1.05
N ASN A 82 4.81 -16.19 -2.29
CA ASN A 82 4.87 -17.20 -3.33
C ASN A 82 6.22 -17.93 -3.40
N GLU A 83 7.30 -17.32 -2.92
CA GLU A 83 8.62 -17.96 -2.82
C GLU A 83 8.72 -18.93 -1.61
N ILE A 84 7.81 -18.79 -0.65
CA ILE A 84 7.72 -19.62 0.57
C ILE A 84 6.51 -20.58 0.50
N GLY A 85 5.77 -20.57 -0.62
CA GLY A 85 4.57 -21.38 -0.86
C GLY A 85 4.82 -22.64 -1.67
#